data_AF-A0A7Z1R045-F1
#
_entry.id   AF-A0A7Z1R045-F1
#
_cell.length_a   1.000
_cell.length_b   1.000
_cell.length_c   1.000
_cell.angle_alpha   90.00
_cell.angle_beta   90.00
_cell.angle_gamma   90.00
#
_symmetry.space_group_name_H-M   'P 1'
#
loop_
_entity.id
_entity.type
_entity.pdbx_description
1 polymer ?
#
loop_
_entity_poly.entity_id
_entity_poly.type
_entity_poly.pdbx_seq_one_letter_code
_entity_poly.pdbx_strand_id
1 'polypeptide(L)'
;AVPVSGGGRISFWHWYAFESGYDGGNLSVRPSGSGSYTLVTPEGGYPSSDVSALGQPGFTGSSGSWQEVSFDLSAWAGQTVDLRWHFASDYSIEELGWYLDDLTVAGAEHVADFEFDPPTPTVGEPVLFTDRSSGPVAGWSWDFGDGGSSTEQNPSHAFGAEGVYEVTLTAGYPEGPRMRTRPVSVGVGAGVFSDGFESGDTGAWSVTVP
;
A
#
# COMPACT_ATOMS: atom_id res chain seq x y z
N ALA A 1 3.81 -14.29 9.86
CA ALA A 1 3.20 -13.04 10.34
C ALA A 1 3.20 -11.98 9.23
N VAL A 2 2.05 -11.76 8.60
CA VAL A 2 1.79 -10.84 7.49
C VAL A 2 0.69 -9.88 7.93
N PRO A 3 0.89 -8.55 7.93
CA PRO A 3 -0.18 -7.62 8.27
C PRO A 3 -1.24 -7.59 7.16
N VAL A 4 -2.51 -7.52 7.54
CA VAL A 4 -3.66 -7.47 6.63
C VAL A 4 -4.43 -6.18 6.92
N SER A 5 -4.74 -5.39 5.89
CA SER A 5 -5.53 -4.14 6.00
C SER A 5 -6.87 -4.27 5.27
N GLY A 6 -7.65 -3.19 5.22
CA GLY A 6 -9.09 -3.18 4.84
C GLY A 6 -9.46 -3.81 3.48
N GLY A 7 -8.49 -4.03 2.58
CA GLY A 7 -8.67 -4.76 1.31
C GLY A 7 -7.60 -5.84 1.08
N GLY A 8 -7.14 -6.47 2.16
CA GLY A 8 -6.07 -7.46 2.14
C GLY A 8 -6.27 -8.54 1.07
N ARG A 9 -5.28 -8.76 0.23
CA ARG A 9 -5.23 -9.77 -0.83
C ARG A 9 -3.83 -10.33 -0.86
N ILE A 10 -3.71 -11.63 -1.12
CA ILE A 10 -2.43 -12.24 -1.46
C ILE A 10 -2.51 -12.73 -2.90
N SER A 11 -1.53 -12.37 -3.71
CA SER A 11 -1.40 -12.85 -5.09
C SER A 11 -0.03 -13.44 -5.31
N PHE A 12 0.07 -14.44 -6.18
CA PHE A 12 1.36 -14.98 -6.62
C PHE A 12 1.18 -15.67 -7.96
N TRP A 13 2.27 -15.76 -8.72
CA TRP A 13 2.34 -16.65 -9.86
C TRP A 13 2.59 -18.07 -9.38
N HIS A 14 1.90 -19.04 -9.97
CA HIS A 14 2.16 -20.45 -9.69
C HIS A 14 2.10 -21.32 -10.94
N TRP A 15 2.88 -22.40 -10.88
CA TRP A 15 2.81 -23.53 -11.78
C TRP A 15 2.75 -24.80 -10.93
N TYR A 16 1.91 -25.77 -11.30
CA TYR A 16 1.82 -27.03 -10.58
C TYR A 16 1.60 -28.24 -11.48
N ALA A 17 2.10 -29.38 -11.02
CA ALA A 17 1.74 -30.71 -11.51
C ALA A 17 1.66 -31.67 -10.30
N PHE A 18 0.48 -32.24 -10.11
CA PHE A 18 0.14 -33.19 -9.06
C PHE A 18 -0.60 -34.39 -9.66
N GLU A 19 -0.60 -35.52 -8.96
CA GLU A 19 -1.50 -36.62 -9.27
C GLU A 19 -2.95 -36.14 -9.14
N SER A 20 -3.69 -36.17 -10.26
CA SER A 20 -5.02 -35.57 -10.36
C SER A 20 -6.03 -36.20 -9.40
N GLY A 21 -6.50 -35.43 -8.42
CA GLY A 21 -7.48 -35.81 -7.41
C GLY A 21 -6.89 -36.46 -6.15
N TYR A 22 -5.60 -36.79 -6.16
CA TYR A 22 -4.93 -37.49 -5.06
C TYR A 22 -3.98 -36.56 -4.33
N ASP A 23 -3.07 -35.96 -5.08
CA ASP A 23 -2.06 -35.04 -4.58
C ASP A 23 -2.49 -33.60 -4.82
N GLY A 24 -2.02 -32.69 -3.96
CA GLY A 24 -2.34 -31.30 -4.18
C GLY A 24 -1.78 -30.32 -3.17
N GLY A 25 -2.14 -29.07 -3.42
CA GLY A 25 -1.75 -27.94 -2.59
C GLY A 25 -2.91 -27.00 -2.31
N ASN A 26 -2.96 -26.44 -1.10
CA ASN A 26 -3.89 -25.35 -0.77
C ASN A 26 -3.26 -24.31 0.17
N LEU A 27 -3.94 -23.16 0.31
CA LEU A 27 -3.50 -22.07 1.18
C LEU A 27 -4.46 -21.94 2.37
N SER A 28 -3.91 -21.88 3.58
CA SER A 28 -4.66 -21.58 4.79
C SER A 28 -4.07 -20.39 5.55
N VAL A 29 -4.92 -19.68 6.30
CA VAL A 29 -4.59 -18.46 7.04
C VAL A 29 -5.04 -18.59 8.49
N ARG A 30 -4.29 -18.03 9.43
CA ARG A 30 -4.73 -17.86 10.83
C ARG A 30 -4.22 -16.53 11.39
N PRO A 31 -4.81 -16.01 12.48
CA PRO A 31 -4.15 -14.97 13.27
C PRO A 31 -2.75 -15.42 13.72
N SER A 32 -1.78 -14.52 13.66
CA SER A 32 -0.39 -14.83 14.02
C SER A 32 -0.29 -15.28 15.49
N GLY A 33 0.36 -16.41 15.73
CA GLY A 33 0.60 -16.94 17.08
C GLY A 33 -0.63 -17.48 17.84
N SER A 34 -1.81 -17.55 17.23
CA SER A 34 -3.02 -18.10 17.87
C SER A 34 -3.99 -18.71 16.85
N GLY A 35 -4.95 -19.50 17.34
CA GLY A 35 -6.02 -20.05 16.51
C GLY A 35 -5.61 -21.18 15.55
N SER A 36 -6.64 -21.76 14.92
CA SER A 36 -6.50 -22.79 13.89
C SER A 36 -6.36 -22.15 12.51
N TYR A 37 -5.70 -22.85 11.60
CA TYR A 37 -5.67 -22.49 10.19
C TYR A 37 -7.04 -22.66 9.55
N THR A 38 -7.51 -21.61 8.89
CA THR A 38 -8.72 -21.57 8.07
C THR A 38 -8.32 -21.64 6.60
N LEU A 39 -8.91 -22.56 5.85
CA LEU A 39 -8.71 -22.64 4.40
C LEU A 39 -9.21 -21.36 3.72
N VAL A 40 -8.40 -20.76 2.85
CA VAL A 40 -8.82 -19.68 1.96
C VAL A 40 -9.03 -20.21 0.55
N THR A 41 -10.03 -19.68 -0.13
CA THR A 41 -10.38 -20.06 -1.50
C THR A 41 -9.83 -19.01 -2.46
N PRO A 42 -9.14 -19.42 -3.55
CA PRO A 42 -8.67 -18.46 -4.53
C PRO A 42 -9.84 -17.80 -5.24
N GLU A 43 -9.61 -16.58 -5.73
CA GLU A 43 -10.53 -15.89 -6.63
C GLU A 43 -10.60 -16.69 -7.94
N GLY A 44 -11.72 -17.38 -8.15
CA GLY A 44 -11.90 -18.37 -9.23
C GLY A 44 -12.17 -19.79 -8.74
N GLY A 45 -11.96 -20.06 -7.45
CA GLY A 45 -12.19 -21.37 -6.84
C GLY A 45 -11.04 -22.35 -7.06
N TYR A 46 -10.97 -23.38 -6.21
CA TYR A 46 -10.06 -24.49 -6.43
C TYR A 46 -10.57 -25.39 -7.57
N PRO A 47 -9.67 -26.03 -8.34
CA PRO A 47 -10.06 -26.95 -9.41
C PRO A 47 -10.71 -28.25 -8.88
N SER A 48 -10.43 -28.64 -7.63
CA SER A 48 -11.14 -29.73 -6.95
C SER A 48 -11.70 -29.26 -5.61
N SER A 49 -12.92 -29.71 -5.30
CA SER A 49 -13.55 -29.55 -3.98
C SER A 49 -13.04 -30.56 -2.95
N ASP A 50 -12.37 -31.62 -3.39
CA ASP A 50 -11.82 -32.66 -2.52
C ASP A 50 -10.59 -33.29 -3.16
N VAL A 51 -9.43 -33.13 -2.53
CA VAL A 51 -8.18 -33.77 -2.93
C VAL A 51 -7.82 -34.79 -1.86
N SER A 52 -7.67 -36.05 -2.25
CA SER A 52 -7.62 -37.18 -1.32
C SER A 52 -6.57 -37.03 -0.21
N ALA A 53 -5.36 -36.60 -0.53
CA ALA A 53 -4.30 -36.41 0.45
C ALA A 53 -4.51 -35.17 1.35
N LEU A 54 -5.25 -34.17 0.88
CA LEU A 54 -5.59 -32.97 1.66
C LEU A 54 -6.85 -33.17 2.52
N GLY A 55 -7.79 -34.00 2.08
CA GLY A 55 -9.15 -34.12 2.63
C GLY A 55 -9.94 -32.80 2.58
N GLN A 56 -9.55 -31.91 1.65
CA GLN A 56 -10.02 -30.53 1.52
C GLN A 56 -9.91 -30.08 0.05
N PRO A 57 -10.60 -28.99 -0.33
CA PRO A 57 -10.36 -28.34 -1.62
C PRO A 57 -8.89 -27.97 -1.83
N GLY A 58 -8.44 -28.04 -3.08
CA GLY A 58 -7.05 -27.75 -3.42
C GLY A 58 -6.77 -27.74 -4.92
N PHE A 59 -5.59 -27.23 -5.27
CA PHE A 59 -5.01 -27.42 -6.59
C PHE A 59 -4.56 -28.87 -6.74
N THR A 60 -4.91 -29.48 -7.85
CA THR A 60 -4.55 -30.86 -8.21
C THR A 60 -4.52 -30.98 -9.74
N GLY A 61 -3.91 -32.04 -10.28
CA GLY A 61 -3.64 -32.16 -11.71
C GLY A 61 -2.54 -31.19 -12.14
N SER A 62 -2.59 -30.66 -13.37
CA SER A 62 -1.58 -29.74 -13.89
C SER A 62 -2.16 -28.40 -14.32
N SER A 63 -1.43 -27.32 -14.04
CA SER A 63 -1.77 -25.98 -14.54
C SER A 63 -1.43 -25.78 -16.01
N GLY A 64 -0.51 -26.57 -16.58
CA GLY A 64 -0.03 -26.44 -17.96
C GLY A 64 0.84 -25.21 -18.26
N SER A 65 0.65 -24.10 -17.54
CA SER A 65 1.45 -22.88 -17.61
C SER A 65 1.52 -22.18 -16.26
N TRP A 66 2.41 -21.20 -16.14
CA TRP A 66 2.36 -20.24 -15.03
C TRP A 66 1.07 -19.45 -15.15
N GLN A 67 0.36 -19.29 -14.04
CA GLN A 67 -0.83 -18.46 -13.94
C GLN A 67 -0.76 -17.65 -12.64
N GLU A 68 -1.37 -16.47 -12.63
CA GLU A 68 -1.52 -15.71 -11.39
C GLU A 68 -2.75 -16.20 -10.63
N VAL A 69 -2.63 -16.30 -9.30
CA VAL A 69 -3.75 -16.62 -8.41
C VAL A 69 -3.80 -15.61 -7.27
N SER A 70 -5.01 -15.21 -6.90
CA SER A 70 -5.28 -14.27 -5.80
C SER A 70 -6.19 -14.89 -4.75
N PHE A 71 -6.05 -14.46 -3.50
CA PHE A 71 -6.94 -14.81 -2.39
C PHE A 71 -7.30 -13.56 -1.62
N ASP A 72 -8.60 -13.41 -1.32
CA ASP A 72 -9.09 -12.35 -0.44
C ASP A 72 -8.75 -12.66 1.02
N LEU A 73 -8.15 -11.68 1.69
CA LEU A 73 -7.81 -11.70 3.11
C LEU A 73 -8.60 -10.64 3.89
N SER A 74 -9.60 -9.98 3.29
CA SER A 74 -10.39 -8.92 3.94
C SER A 74 -10.97 -9.32 5.31
N ALA A 75 -11.30 -10.61 5.50
CA ALA A 75 -11.77 -11.16 6.77
C ALA A 75 -10.78 -11.01 7.95
N TRP A 76 -9.49 -10.77 7.66
CA TRP A 76 -8.43 -10.55 8.65
C TRP A 76 -7.94 -9.10 8.69
N ALA A 77 -8.65 -8.15 8.08
CA ALA A 77 -8.28 -6.74 8.11
C ALA A 77 -7.98 -6.23 9.53
N GLY A 78 -6.89 -5.48 9.67
CA GLY A 78 -6.36 -4.99 10.94
C GLY A 78 -5.55 -6.01 11.76
N GLN A 79 -5.41 -7.25 11.29
CA GLN A 79 -4.68 -8.31 12.00
C GLN A 79 -3.36 -8.64 11.32
N THR A 80 -2.47 -9.30 12.07
CA THR A 80 -1.32 -9.99 11.49
C THR A 80 -1.64 -11.47 11.38
N VAL A 81 -1.36 -12.10 10.24
CA VAL A 81 -1.69 -13.49 9.95
C VAL A 81 -0.48 -14.37 9.68
N ASP A 82 -0.58 -15.66 9.99
CA ASP A 82 0.32 -16.68 9.47
C ASP A 82 -0.31 -17.36 8.26
N LEU A 83 0.50 -17.55 7.22
CA LEU A 83 0.12 -18.23 6.00
C LEU A 83 0.72 -19.63 6.00
N ARG A 84 -0.04 -20.61 5.52
CA ARG A 84 0.41 -21.98 5.34
C ARG A 84 0.05 -22.46 3.96
N TRP A 85 1.06 -22.69 3.14
CA TRP A 85 0.97 -23.52 1.95
C TRP A 85 1.06 -24.97 2.42
N HIS A 86 -0.06 -25.68 2.29
CA HIS A 86 -0.15 -27.09 2.63
C HIS A 86 -0.03 -27.89 1.35
N PHE A 87 0.96 -28.78 1.32
CA PHE A 87 1.20 -29.73 0.24
C PHE A 87 0.98 -31.12 0.82
N ALA A 88 0.23 -31.96 0.12
CA ALA A 88 0.00 -33.34 0.54
C ALA A 88 0.09 -34.27 -0.67
N SER A 89 0.64 -35.46 -0.41
CA SER A 89 0.73 -36.56 -1.37
C SER A 89 0.25 -37.86 -0.73
N ASP A 90 -0.31 -38.75 -1.55
CA ASP A 90 -0.70 -40.10 -1.14
C ASP A 90 0.45 -41.13 -1.28
N TYR A 91 1.62 -40.69 -1.78
CA TYR A 91 2.83 -41.47 -2.01
C TYR A 91 2.74 -42.53 -3.12
N SER A 92 1.77 -42.43 -4.04
CA SER A 92 1.55 -43.43 -5.09
C SER A 92 2.07 -43.03 -6.47
N ILE A 93 1.87 -41.77 -6.91
CA ILE A 93 2.43 -41.22 -8.15
C ILE A 93 3.21 -39.94 -7.88
N GLU A 94 4.47 -39.90 -8.29
CA GLU A 94 5.33 -38.72 -8.15
C GLU A 94 5.18 -37.79 -9.37
N GLU A 95 4.78 -36.55 -9.10
CA GLU A 95 4.71 -35.45 -10.07
C GLU A 95 5.66 -34.31 -9.67
N LEU A 96 5.81 -33.31 -10.55
CA LEU A 96 6.80 -32.23 -10.37
C LEU A 96 6.52 -31.32 -9.15
N GLY A 97 5.29 -31.32 -8.62
CA GLY A 97 4.91 -30.56 -7.43
C GLY A 97 4.43 -29.15 -7.75
N TRP A 98 4.62 -28.21 -6.82
CA TRP A 98 4.03 -26.87 -6.91
C TRP A 98 5.07 -25.78 -6.64
N TYR A 99 5.18 -24.89 -7.62
CA TYR A 99 6.14 -23.80 -7.68
C TYR A 99 5.39 -22.48 -7.58
N LEU A 100 5.98 -21.55 -6.85
CA LEU A 100 5.43 -20.24 -6.54
C LEU A 100 6.47 -19.19 -6.91
N ASP A 101 6.02 -18.07 -7.46
CA ASP A 101 6.86 -16.92 -7.74
C ASP A 101 6.07 -15.61 -7.56
N ASP A 102 6.78 -14.49 -7.49
CA ASP A 102 6.21 -13.13 -7.46
C ASP A 102 5.09 -12.96 -6.40
N LEU A 103 5.35 -13.46 -5.20
CA LEU A 103 4.43 -13.34 -4.08
C LEU A 103 4.25 -11.87 -3.67
N THR A 104 3.00 -11.42 -3.75
CA THR A 104 2.56 -10.10 -3.34
C THR A 104 1.46 -10.19 -2.29
N VAL A 105 1.50 -9.26 -1.33
CA VAL A 105 0.42 -9.05 -0.37
C VAL A 105 -0.06 -7.61 -0.56
N ALA A 106 -1.23 -7.45 -1.15
CA ALA A 106 -1.90 -6.17 -1.35
C ALA A 106 -2.90 -5.91 -0.22
N GLY A 107 -3.24 -4.66 0.08
CA GLY A 107 -4.25 -4.36 1.11
C GLY A 107 -4.34 -2.90 1.56
N ALA A 108 -3.30 -2.13 1.32
CA ALA A 108 -3.28 -0.70 1.09
C ALA A 108 -1.83 -0.46 0.70
N GLU A 109 -1.56 0.10 -0.47
CA GLU A 109 -0.25 0.71 -0.67
C GLU A 109 0.00 1.60 0.55
N HIS A 110 1.12 1.43 1.22
CA HIS A 110 1.55 2.42 2.19
C HIS A 110 1.73 3.70 1.39
N VAL A 111 0.86 4.67 1.63
CA VAL A 111 0.89 5.98 0.99
C VAL A 111 1.09 6.98 2.11
N ALA A 112 2.13 7.79 1.99
CA ALA A 112 2.19 9.02 2.76
C ALA A 112 1.26 10.03 2.09
N ASP A 113 0.39 10.65 2.89
CA ASP A 113 -0.38 11.78 2.44
C ASP A 113 -0.74 12.71 3.59
N PHE A 114 -1.01 13.97 3.29
CA PHE A 114 -1.44 14.93 4.29
C PHE A 114 -2.24 16.07 3.67
N GLU A 115 -2.97 16.79 4.50
CA GLU A 115 -3.56 18.09 4.16
C GLU A 115 -3.11 19.14 5.16
N PHE A 116 -3.36 20.41 4.84
CA PHE A 116 -3.05 21.53 5.71
C PHE A 116 -4.12 22.61 5.65
N ASP A 117 -4.29 23.33 6.75
CA ASP A 117 -5.24 24.45 6.88
C ASP A 117 -4.58 25.59 7.69
N PRO A 118 -4.75 26.86 7.29
CA PRO A 118 -5.48 27.33 6.10
C PRO A 118 -4.72 27.04 4.79
N PRO A 119 -5.41 27.03 3.63
CA PRO A 119 -4.77 26.81 2.32
C PRO A 119 -3.90 27.99 1.86
N THR A 120 -4.14 29.19 2.39
CA THR A 120 -3.39 30.43 2.10
C THR A 120 -3.04 31.17 3.40
N PRO A 121 -2.11 30.63 4.20
CA PRO A 121 -1.72 31.25 5.47
C PRO A 121 -1.00 32.59 5.25
N THR A 122 -1.11 33.47 6.23
CA THR A 122 -0.31 34.69 6.33
C THR A 122 0.97 34.45 7.15
N VAL A 123 1.93 35.37 7.09
CA VAL A 123 3.17 35.26 7.86
C VAL A 123 2.89 35.18 9.35
N GLY A 124 3.46 34.19 10.03
CA GLY A 124 3.27 33.94 11.46
C GLY A 124 1.94 33.29 11.83
N GLU A 125 1.06 33.03 10.86
CA GLU A 125 -0.17 32.28 11.09
C GLU A 125 0.13 30.79 11.30
N PRO A 126 -0.39 30.16 12.37
CA PRO A 126 -0.24 28.72 12.55
C PRO A 126 -0.99 27.94 11.46
N VAL A 127 -0.26 27.07 10.78
CA VAL A 127 -0.79 26.08 9.84
C VAL A 127 -0.90 24.75 10.56
N LEU A 128 -2.09 24.13 10.53
CA LEU A 128 -2.31 22.79 11.05
C LEU A 128 -2.13 21.77 9.93
N PHE A 129 -1.25 20.81 10.13
CA PHE A 129 -1.05 19.68 9.22
C PHE A 129 -1.78 18.46 9.75
N THR A 130 -2.56 17.81 8.89
CA THR A 130 -3.31 16.60 9.24
C THR A 130 -2.83 15.44 8.38
N ASP A 131 -2.35 14.38 9.03
CA ASP A 131 -1.94 13.14 8.40
C ASP A 131 -3.13 12.44 7.73
N ARG A 132 -2.94 12.07 6.46
CA ARG A 132 -3.88 11.30 5.64
C ARG A 132 -3.23 10.02 5.09
N SER A 133 -2.12 9.60 5.67
CA SER A 133 -1.39 8.41 5.24
C SER A 133 -2.22 7.14 5.42
N SER A 134 -2.03 6.17 4.52
CA SER A 134 -2.70 4.87 4.57
C SER A 134 -1.78 3.78 5.13
N GLY A 135 -2.41 2.75 5.71
CA GLY A 135 -1.72 1.62 6.33
C GLY A 135 -1.24 1.90 7.76
N PRO A 136 -0.67 0.88 8.44
CA PRO A 136 -0.13 1.01 9.79
C PRO A 136 1.18 1.81 9.80
N VAL A 137 1.08 3.13 9.92
CA VAL A 137 2.24 4.03 10.05
C VAL A 137 2.95 3.80 11.39
N ALA A 138 4.26 3.57 11.35
CA ALA A 138 5.10 3.34 12.52
C ALA A 138 5.66 4.63 13.14
N GLY A 139 5.66 5.73 12.40
CA GLY A 139 6.09 7.05 12.86
C GLY A 139 6.00 8.12 11.77
N TRP A 140 6.07 9.39 12.18
CA TRP A 140 5.99 10.54 11.30
C TRP A 140 7.25 11.40 11.45
N SER A 141 7.69 11.99 10.34
CA SER A 141 8.71 13.03 10.31
C SER A 141 8.31 14.08 9.29
N TRP A 142 8.27 15.32 9.73
CA TRP A 142 7.91 16.49 8.93
C TRP A 142 9.15 17.35 8.69
N ASP A 143 9.32 17.79 7.46
CA ASP A 143 10.21 18.89 7.07
C ASP A 143 9.32 19.99 6.49
N PHE A 144 9.31 21.16 7.13
CA PHE A 144 8.46 22.27 6.69
C PHE A 144 9.09 23.10 5.56
N GLY A 145 10.32 22.82 5.15
CA GLY A 145 11.00 23.53 4.05
C GLY A 145 11.58 24.90 4.43
N ASP A 146 11.41 25.34 5.68
CA ASP A 146 11.98 26.56 6.26
C ASP A 146 13.08 26.27 7.30
N GLY A 147 13.47 25.00 7.45
CA GLY A 147 14.38 24.50 8.48
C GLY A 147 13.69 24.02 9.76
N GLY A 148 12.37 24.21 9.88
CA GLY A 148 11.54 23.62 10.93
C GLY A 148 11.24 22.13 10.66
N SER A 149 10.99 21.37 11.73
CA SER A 149 10.64 19.95 11.64
C SER A 149 9.72 19.52 12.79
N SER A 150 9.05 18.37 12.63
CA SER A 150 8.26 17.75 13.70
C SER A 150 8.23 16.22 13.57
N THR A 151 7.92 15.53 14.67
CA THR A 151 7.65 14.08 14.70
C THR A 151 6.23 13.75 15.18
N GLU A 152 5.40 14.77 15.40
CA GLU A 152 3.99 14.57 15.75
C GLU A 152 3.21 14.09 14.53
N GLN A 153 2.13 13.32 14.74
CA GLN A 153 1.27 12.89 13.65
C GLN A 153 0.58 14.08 12.97
N ASN A 154 0.07 15.03 13.75
CA ASN A 154 -0.67 16.21 13.27
C ASN A 154 -0.09 17.49 13.88
N PRO A 155 1.07 17.97 13.40
CA PRO A 155 1.74 19.13 13.99
C PRO A 155 1.08 20.46 13.59
N SER A 156 1.35 21.50 14.37
CA SER A 156 1.14 22.88 13.96
C SER A 156 2.48 23.58 13.74
N HIS A 157 2.60 24.36 12.66
CA HIS A 157 3.81 25.11 12.33
C HIS A 157 3.45 26.49 11.77
N ALA A 158 4.24 27.52 12.09
CA ALA A 158 4.05 28.88 11.61
C ALA A 158 5.30 29.35 10.86
N PHE A 159 5.11 29.87 9.65
CA PHE A 159 6.19 30.32 8.78
C PHE A 159 6.56 31.78 9.07
N GLY A 160 7.86 32.04 9.25
CA GLY A 160 8.36 33.35 9.68
C GLY A 160 8.49 34.41 8.57
N ALA A 161 8.36 34.02 7.30
CA ALA A 161 8.49 34.93 6.16
C ALA A 161 7.51 34.57 5.04
N GLU A 162 7.31 35.51 4.11
CA GLU A 162 6.53 35.26 2.89
C GLU A 162 7.32 34.34 1.96
N GLY A 163 6.63 33.40 1.30
CA GLY A 163 7.28 32.46 0.38
C GLY A 163 6.44 31.24 0.05
N VAL A 164 7.03 30.36 -0.77
CA VAL A 164 6.49 29.03 -1.07
C VAL A 164 7.42 28.00 -0.42
N TYR A 165 6.85 27.16 0.44
CA TYR A 165 7.58 26.15 1.21
C TYR A 165 7.17 24.75 0.79
N GLU A 166 8.15 23.92 0.41
CA GLU A 166 7.92 22.51 0.05
C GLU A 166 7.84 21.65 1.31
N VAL A 167 6.64 21.49 1.86
CA VAL A 167 6.43 20.71 3.08
C VAL A 167 6.40 19.23 2.75
N THR A 168 7.21 18.44 3.45
CA THR A 168 7.33 16.99 3.25
C THR A 168 6.95 16.22 4.52
N LEU A 169 5.98 15.31 4.39
CA LEU A 169 5.72 14.26 5.37
C LEU A 169 6.44 12.98 4.95
N THR A 170 7.21 12.40 5.88
CA THR A 170 7.76 11.04 5.80
C THR A 170 7.04 10.15 6.79
N ALA A 171 6.23 9.21 6.28
CA ALA A 171 5.58 8.17 7.06
C ALA A 171 6.46 6.91 7.08
N GLY A 172 6.77 6.39 8.27
CA GLY A 172 7.61 5.21 8.46
C GLY A 172 6.82 3.92 8.37
N TYR A 173 7.32 2.95 7.60
CA TYR A 173 6.74 1.61 7.49
C TYR A 173 7.81 0.52 7.56
N PRO A 174 7.46 -0.73 7.91
CA PRO A 174 8.42 -1.83 8.04
C PRO A 174 9.24 -2.13 6.79
N GLU A 175 8.67 -1.94 5.60
CA GLU A 175 9.32 -2.17 4.31
C GLU A 175 10.05 -0.93 3.76
N GLY A 176 9.97 0.20 4.46
CA GLY A 176 10.63 1.46 4.09
C GLY A 176 9.67 2.65 4.14
N PRO A 177 10.19 3.88 4.26
CA PRO A 177 9.34 5.06 4.38
C PRO A 177 8.56 5.36 3.09
N ARG A 178 7.49 6.14 3.23
CA ARG A 178 6.82 6.81 2.11
C ARG A 178 6.82 8.29 2.37
N MET A 179 6.90 9.07 1.29
CA MET A 179 7.00 10.52 1.36
C MET A 179 5.91 11.17 0.54
N ARG A 180 5.39 12.28 1.06
CA ARG A 180 4.54 13.21 0.32
C ARG A 180 5.08 14.61 0.51
N THR A 181 5.24 15.34 -0.60
CA THR A 181 5.57 16.76 -0.58
C THR A 181 4.40 17.56 -1.18
N ARG A 182 4.04 18.67 -0.55
CA ARG A 182 3.05 19.64 -1.05
C ARG A 182 3.55 21.07 -0.78
N PRO A 183 3.39 22.00 -1.74
CA PRO A 183 3.75 23.40 -1.52
C PRO A 183 2.73 24.11 -0.63
N VAL A 184 3.22 24.93 0.30
CA VAL A 184 2.44 25.88 1.10
C VAL A 184 2.85 27.29 0.74
N SER A 185 1.92 28.10 0.24
CA SER A 185 2.17 29.51 -0.12
C SER A 185 1.76 30.43 1.03
N VAL A 186 2.74 31.10 1.65
CA VAL A 186 2.56 31.94 2.85
C VAL A 186 2.68 33.41 2.47
N GLY A 187 1.64 34.20 2.74
CA GLY A 187 1.65 35.66 2.48
C GLY A 187 1.80 36.06 1.01
N VAL A 188 2.08 35.11 0.12
CA VAL A 188 2.02 35.29 -1.32
C VAL A 188 0.55 35.44 -1.67
N GLY A 189 0.10 36.67 -1.92
CA GLY A 189 -1.25 36.90 -2.41
C GLY A 189 -1.50 35.96 -3.58
N ALA A 190 -2.69 35.33 -3.63
CA ALA A 190 -3.12 34.62 -4.82
C ALA A 190 -2.92 35.58 -5.97
N GLY A 191 -1.91 35.32 -6.81
CA GLY A 191 -1.64 36.14 -7.97
C GLY A 191 -2.89 36.02 -8.82
N VAL A 192 -3.81 36.98 -8.66
CA VAL A 192 -4.75 37.30 -9.70
C VAL A 192 -3.81 37.78 -10.80
N PHE A 193 -3.45 36.87 -11.70
CA PHE A 193 -3.08 37.28 -13.04
C PHE A 193 -4.34 37.93 -13.62
N SER A 194 -4.61 39.17 -13.23
CA SER A 194 -5.47 40.09 -13.97
C SER A 194 -4.59 40.77 -15.03
N ASP A 195 -3.82 39.97 -15.74
CA ASP A 195 -3.42 40.31 -17.08
C ASP A 195 -4.54 39.71 -17.93
N GLY A 196 -5.39 40.58 -18.48
CA GLY A 196 -6.33 40.16 -19.50
C GLY A 196 -5.53 39.70 -20.69
N PHE A 197 -5.38 38.39 -20.84
CA PHE A 197 -4.80 37.79 -22.04
C PHE A 197 -5.74 38.07 -23.23
N GLU A 198 -5.61 39.24 -23.84
CA GLU A 198 -6.11 39.48 -25.18
C GLU A 198 -5.12 38.85 -26.17
N SER A 199 -5.65 38.11 -27.14
CA SER A 199 -4.83 37.50 -28.18
C SER A 199 -4.09 38.59 -28.98
N GLY A 200 -2.77 38.71 -28.78
CA GLY A 200 -1.93 39.58 -29.61
C GLY A 200 -0.75 40.25 -28.93
N ASP A 201 -0.62 40.19 -27.60
CA ASP A 201 0.48 40.90 -26.94
C ASP A 201 1.82 40.16 -27.13
N THR A 202 2.80 40.83 -27.75
CA THR A 202 4.16 40.31 -28.02
C THR A 202 5.19 41.34 -27.57
N GLY A 203 5.19 41.63 -26.28
CA GLY A 203 6.22 42.44 -25.61
C GLY A 203 7.26 41.59 -24.88
N ALA A 204 8.51 42.06 -24.84
CA ALA A 204 9.55 41.50 -23.97
C ALA A 204 9.36 42.00 -22.54
N TRP A 205 9.39 41.09 -21.57
CA TRP A 205 9.14 41.36 -20.15
C TRP A 205 10.45 41.49 -19.38
N SER A 206 10.59 42.55 -18.59
CA SER A 206 11.63 42.63 -17.57
C SER A 206 11.02 42.36 -16.19
N VAL A 207 11.43 41.26 -15.57
CA VAL A 207 11.17 40.98 -14.16
C VAL A 207 12.20 41.71 -13.32
N THR A 208 11.76 42.58 -12.42
CA THR A 208 12.60 43.02 -11.30
C THR A 208 12.33 42.08 -10.13
N VAL A 209 13.30 41.23 -9.84
CA VAL A 209 13.34 40.44 -8.61
C VAL A 209 13.92 41.34 -7.50
N PRO A 210 13.36 41.39 -6.28
CA PRO A 210 13.93 42.18 -5.19
C PRO A 210 15.36 41.74 -4.82
#